data_AF-A0A7S1SNS9-F1
#
_entry.id   AF-A0A7S1SNS9-F1
#
_cell.length_a   1.000
_cell.length_b   1.000
_cell.length_c   1.000
_cell.angle_alpha   90.00
_cell.angle_beta   90.00
_cell.angle_gamma   90.00
#
_symmetry.space_group_name_H-M   'P 1'
#
loop_
_entity.id
_entity.type
_entity.pdbx_description
1 polymer ?
#
loop_
_entity_poly.entity_id
_entity_poly.type
_entity_poly.pdbx_seq_one_letter_code
_entity_poly.pdbx_strand_id
1 'polypeptide(L)'
;SKRAFYPGLQAGAVVVENEAEVDAALAELRNSMDDSVVAIDLEWRPDLTGPSRNPVALIQLATSSLCVLLRTCRMGNKLPDSLKTFLADGSVTLVGFAWDSA
;
A
#
# COMPACT_ATOMS: atom_id res chain seq x y z
N SER A 1 -21.74 -8.15 7.24
CA SER A 1 -20.74 -7.09 7.46
C SER A 1 -21.40 -5.74 7.23
N LYS A 2 -21.24 -4.79 8.15
CA LYS A 2 -21.83 -3.44 7.99
C LYS A 2 -20.96 -2.67 6.99
N ARG A 3 -21.42 -2.49 5.75
CA ARG A 3 -20.84 -1.47 4.86
C ARG A 3 -21.34 -0.12 5.33
N ALA A 4 -20.46 0.70 5.89
CA ALA A 4 -20.71 2.13 6.03
C ALA A 4 -20.56 2.75 4.63
N PHE A 5 -21.66 3.25 4.09
CA PHE A 5 -21.64 4.11 2.91
C PHE A 5 -21.44 5.54 3.42
N TYR A 6 -20.35 6.19 3.04
CA TYR A 6 -20.08 7.59 3.35
C TYR A 6 -20.41 8.43 2.10
N PRO A 7 -21.60 9.06 2.03
CA PRO A 7 -21.95 9.88 0.88
C PRO A 7 -20.97 11.06 0.77
N GLY A 8 -20.19 11.09 -0.32
CA GLY A 8 -19.17 12.11 -0.59
C GLY A 8 -17.75 11.56 -0.78
N LEU A 9 -17.46 10.35 -0.31
CA LEU A 9 -16.15 9.72 -0.50
C LEU A 9 -16.12 8.94 -1.83
N GLN A 10 -15.68 9.58 -2.91
CA GLN A 10 -15.25 8.87 -4.13
C GLN A 10 -13.77 8.53 -3.99
N ALA A 11 -13.47 7.49 -3.22
CA ALA A 11 -12.12 6.95 -3.17
C ALA A 11 -11.87 6.09 -4.42
N GLY A 12 -10.93 6.50 -5.26
CA GLY A 12 -10.43 5.68 -6.37
C GLY A 12 -9.53 4.54 -5.86
N ALA A 13 -9.38 3.49 -6.65
CA ALA A 13 -8.40 2.43 -6.37
C ALA A 13 -7.61 2.08 -7.62
N VAL A 14 -6.28 1.99 -7.47
CA VAL A 14 -5.34 1.60 -8.52
C VAL A 14 -4.61 0.34 -8.09
N VAL A 15 -4.64 -0.69 -8.94
CA VAL A 15 -3.90 -1.94 -8.72
C VAL A 15 -2.63 -1.91 -9.56
N VAL A 16 -1.50 -2.12 -8.91
CA VAL A 16 -0.18 -2.13 -9.54
C VAL A 16 0.41 -3.53 -9.45
N GLU A 17 0.61 -4.16 -10.60
CA GLU A 17 1.19 -5.51 -10.69
C GLU A 17 2.56 -5.54 -11.38
N ASN A 18 2.98 -4.42 -11.97
CA ASN A 18 4.24 -4.27 -12.69
C ASN A 18 5.11 -3.20 -12.02
N GLU A 19 6.39 -3.52 -11.82
CA GLU A 19 7.34 -2.61 -11.18
C GLU A 19 7.50 -1.29 -11.96
N ALA A 20 7.33 -1.31 -13.29
CA ALA A 20 7.41 -0.13 -14.13
C ALA A 20 6.29 0.91 -13.87
N GLU A 21 5.21 0.53 -13.20
CA GLU A 21 4.05 1.39 -12.92
C GLU A 21 4.10 2.00 -11.51
N VAL A 22 5.04 1.55 -10.67
CA VAL A 22 5.10 1.90 -9.25
C VAL A 22 5.35 3.40 -9.07
N ASP A 23 6.27 3.98 -9.83
CA ASP A 23 6.62 5.39 -9.72
C ASP A 23 5.43 6.30 -10.06
N ALA A 24 4.69 5.94 -11.12
CA ALA A 24 3.50 6.66 -11.54
C ALA A 24 2.39 6.58 -10.48
N ALA A 25 2.16 5.39 -9.92
CA ALA A 25 1.16 5.19 -8.88
C ALA A 25 1.51 5.91 -7.57
N LEU A 26 2.79 5.93 -7.17
CA LEU A 26 3.25 6.69 -6.00
C LEU A 26 3.14 8.20 -6.22
N ALA A 27 3.39 8.69 -7.44
CA ALA A 27 3.18 10.09 -7.79
C ALA A 27 1.68 10.46 -7.74
N GLU A 28 0.80 9.60 -8.25
CA GLU A 28 -0.65 9.80 -8.18
C GLU A 28 -1.15 9.80 -6.73
N LEU A 29 -0.66 8.87 -5.90
CA LEU A 29 -0.91 8.87 -4.47
C LEU A 29 -0.48 10.19 -3.83
N ARG A 30 0.74 10.65 -4.11
CA ARG A 30 1.25 11.94 -3.59
C ARG A 30 0.38 13.12 -4.01
N ASN A 31 -0.07 13.14 -5.25
CA ASN A 31 -0.94 14.20 -5.79
C ASN A 31 -2.36 14.16 -5.20
N SER A 32 -2.80 13.00 -4.69
CA SER A 32 -4.10 12.82 -4.03
C SER A 32 -4.10 13.19 -2.54
N MET A 33 -2.94 13.54 -1.97
CA MET A 33 -2.79 13.89 -0.56
C MET A 33 -3.33 15.29 -0.28
N ASP A 34 -4.36 15.40 0.58
CA ASP A 34 -4.85 16.67 1.13
C ASP A 34 -4.05 17.13 2.37
N ASP A 35 -3.35 16.19 3.01
CA ASP A 35 -2.48 16.39 4.17
C ASP A 35 -1.20 15.54 4.03
N SER A 36 -0.35 15.49 5.05
CA SER A 36 0.89 14.69 5.02
C SER A 36 0.69 13.23 5.42
N VAL A 37 -0.55 12.74 5.55
CA VAL A 37 -0.86 11.41 6.11
C VAL A 37 -1.14 10.41 5.00
N VAL A 38 -0.54 9.23 5.11
CA VAL A 38 -0.84 8.07 4.26
C VAL A 38 -1.11 6.86 5.14
N ALA A 39 -2.28 6.26 4.99
CA ALA A 39 -2.59 5.00 5.63
C ALA A 39 -1.84 3.85 4.95
N ILE A 40 -1.31 2.91 5.73
CA ILE A 40 -0.59 1.73 5.23
C ILE A 40 -1.13 0.44 5.84
N ASP A 41 -1.27 -0.59 5.01
CA ASP A 41 -1.57 -1.96 5.43
C ASP A 41 -0.82 -3.00 4.57
N LEU A 42 -0.52 -4.17 5.13
CA LEU A 42 0.28 -5.21 4.49
C LEU A 42 -0.39 -6.58 4.59
N GLU A 43 -0.41 -7.30 3.46
CA GLU A 43 -0.82 -8.71 3.42
C GLU A 43 0.36 -9.59 3.03
N TRP A 44 0.58 -10.66 3.80
CA TRP A 44 1.72 -11.56 3.65
C TRP A 44 1.36 -12.78 2.79
N ARG A 45 2.34 -13.34 2.09
CA ARG A 45 2.14 -14.61 1.38
C ARG A 45 1.79 -15.70 2.41
N PRO A 46 0.71 -16.48 2.22
CA PRO A 46 0.33 -17.51 3.18
C PRO A 46 1.29 -18.71 3.13
N ASP A 47 1.58 -19.28 4.31
CA ASP A 47 2.33 -20.53 4.45
C ASP A 47 1.43 -21.72 4.07
N LEU A 48 1.67 -22.31 2.89
CA LEU A 48 0.94 -23.49 2.43
C LEU A 48 1.75 -24.79 2.57
N THR A 49 3.07 -24.72 2.72
CA THR A 49 3.97 -25.90 2.68
C THR A 49 5.21 -25.77 3.58
N GLY A 50 5.03 -25.52 4.87
CA GLY A 50 6.12 -25.44 5.85
C GLY A 50 6.65 -24.01 6.08
N PRO A 51 7.70 -23.84 6.91
CA PRO A 51 8.16 -22.51 7.32
C PRO A 51 8.74 -21.74 6.13
N SER A 52 8.05 -20.68 5.70
CA SER A 52 8.54 -19.75 4.69
C SER A 52 8.95 -18.41 5.32
N ARG A 53 9.65 -17.58 4.54
CA ARG A 53 10.01 -16.22 4.95
C ARG A 53 8.81 -15.26 4.95
N ASN A 54 7.63 -15.72 4.49
CA ASN A 54 6.40 -14.94 4.33
C ASN A 54 6.69 -13.53 3.78
N PRO A 55 7.11 -13.38 2.51
CA PRO A 55 7.29 -12.04 1.97
C PRO A 55 5.96 -11.30 1.91
N VAL A 56 6.00 -9.98 2.04
CA VAL A 56 4.84 -9.12 1.77
C VAL A 56 4.38 -9.40 0.34
N ALA A 57 3.10 -9.71 0.17
CA ALA A 57 2.48 -10.08 -1.11
C ALA A 57 1.62 -8.95 -1.70
N LEU A 58 1.07 -8.09 -0.83
CA LEU A 58 0.32 -6.88 -1.18
C LEU A 58 0.62 -5.78 -0.16
N ILE A 59 0.77 -4.56 -0.66
CA ILE A 59 0.90 -3.34 0.14
C ILE A 59 -0.23 -2.41 -0.27
N GLN A 60 -0.93 -1.86 0.72
CA GLN A 60 -2.00 -0.89 0.52
C GLN A 60 -1.51 0.45 1.04
N LEU A 61 -1.55 1.47 0.20
CA LEU A 61 -1.28 2.86 0.58
C LEU A 61 -2.51 3.69 0.25
N ALA A 62 -3.01 4.48 1.20
CA ALA A 62 -4.23 5.24 0.98
C ALA A 62 -4.18 6.67 1.53
N THR A 63 -4.79 7.58 0.77
CA THR A 63 -5.17 8.94 1.19
C THR A 63 -6.68 8.99 1.47
N SER A 64 -7.21 10.19 1.67
CA SER A 64 -8.66 10.44 1.72
C SER A 64 -9.40 10.02 0.44
N SER A 65 -8.72 10.01 -0.72
CA SER A 65 -9.35 9.95 -2.04
C SER A 65 -8.78 8.89 -2.99
N LEU A 66 -7.65 8.27 -2.66
CA LEU A 66 -7.04 7.22 -3.49
C LEU A 66 -6.46 6.09 -2.63
N CYS A 67 -6.64 4.86 -3.09
CA CYS A 67 -5.92 3.69 -2.59
C CYS A 67 -5.07 3.04 -3.69
N VAL A 68 -3.78 2.91 -3.45
CA VAL A 68 -2.84 2.19 -4.31
C VAL A 68 -2.58 0.81 -3.72
N LEU A 69 -2.82 -0.23 -4.52
CA LEU A 69 -2.66 -1.65 -4.18
C LEU A 69 -1.46 -2.23 -4.95
N LEU A 70 -0.31 -2.29 -4.28
CA LEU A 70 0.96 -2.79 -4.85
C LEU A 70 1.09 -4.29 -4.63
N ARG A 71 0.85 -5.09 -5.67
CA ARG A 71 0.94 -6.56 -5.62
C ARG A 71 2.37 -7.03 -5.82
N THR A 72 3.20 -6.91 -4.78
CA THR A 72 4.60 -7.39 -4.76
C THR A 72 4.72 -8.88 -5.14
N CYS A 73 3.69 -9.69 -4.89
CA CYS A 73 3.64 -11.09 -5.35
C CYS A 73 3.69 -11.26 -6.88
N ARG A 74 3.33 -10.22 -7.65
CA ARG A 74 3.45 -10.15 -9.10
C ARG A 74 4.78 -9.54 -9.56
N MET A 75 5.50 -8.89 -8.65
CA MET A 75 6.79 -8.20 -8.85
C MET A 75 7.95 -8.94 -8.16
N GLY A 76 7.95 -10.27 -8.21
CA GLY A 76 9.06 -11.08 -7.67
C GLY A 76 9.16 -11.11 -6.14
N ASN A 77 8.12 -10.70 -5.41
CA ASN A 77 8.06 -10.63 -3.94
C ASN A 77 9.15 -9.75 -3.32
N LYS A 78 9.48 -8.63 -3.97
CA LYS A 78 10.42 -7.62 -3.47
C LYS A 78 9.73 -6.27 -3.37
N LEU A 79 10.17 -5.44 -2.43
CA LEU A 79 9.77 -4.04 -2.41
C LEU A 79 10.53 -3.27 -3.50
N PRO A 80 9.84 -2.57 -4.40
CA PRO A 80 10.47 -1.65 -5.36
C PRO A 80 11.26 -0.55 -4.65
N ASP A 81 12.32 -0.03 -5.28
CA ASP A 81 13.19 0.97 -4.65
C ASP A 81 12.50 2.35 -4.47
N SER A 82 11.61 2.71 -5.38
CA SER A 82 10.79 3.92 -5.25
C SER A 82 9.82 3.84 -4.08
N LEU A 83 9.25 2.65 -3.84
CA LEU A 83 8.44 2.42 -2.64
C LEU A 83 9.28 2.55 -1.36
N LYS A 84 10.49 2.01 -1.31
CA LYS A 84 11.37 2.18 -0.14
C LYS A 84 11.69 3.66 0.11
N THR A 85 11.97 4.40 -0.96
CA THR A 85 12.24 5.85 -0.89
C THR A 85 11.01 6.59 -0.36
N PHE A 86 9.81 6.25 -0.86
CA PHE A 86 8.56 6.84 -0.38
C PHE A 86 8.31 6.56 1.10
N LEU A 87 8.51 5.32 1.55
CA LEU A 87 8.32 4.92 2.95
C LEU A 87 9.35 5.57 3.90
N ALA A 88 10.53 5.92 3.39
CA ALA A 88 11.58 6.60 4.14
C ALA A 88 11.46 8.14 4.13
N ASP A 89 10.48 8.68 3.41
CA ASP A 89 10.29 10.12 3.28
C ASP A 89 9.70 10.72 4.57
N GLY A 90 10.53 11.45 5.32
CA GLY A 90 10.13 12.09 6.57
C GLY A 90 9.08 13.20 6.44
N SER A 91 8.70 13.59 5.23
CA SER A 91 7.57 14.50 5.00
C SER A 91 6.21 13.80 4.95
N VAL A 92 6.19 12.46 4.91
CA VAL A 92 4.96 11.64 4.92
C VAL A 92 4.82 10.95 6.27
N THR A 93 3.68 11.14 6.93
CA THR A 93 3.32 10.41 8.15
C THR A 93 2.55 9.15 7.76
N LEU A 94 3.17 8.00 7.99
CA LEU A 94 2.51 6.70 7.77
C LEU A 94 1.67 6.31 8.98
N VAL A 95 0.40 5.98 8.75
CA VAL A 95 -0.52 5.48 9.78
C VAL A 95 -0.91 4.05 9.45
N GLY A 96 -0.51 3.11 10.30
CA GLY A 96 -0.89 1.70 10.20
C GLY A 96 -1.60 1.23 11.46
N PHE A 97 -2.38 0.16 11.35
CA PHE A 97 -3.00 -0.51 12.49
C PHE A 97 -2.32 -1.87 12.73
N ALA A 98 -2.14 -2.25 14.00
CA ALA A 98 -1.61 -3.55 14.43
C ALA A 98 -0.14 -3.90 14.03
N TRP A 99 0.74 -2.91 13.86
CA TRP A 99 2.18 -3.15 13.61
C TRP A 99 2.93 -3.80 14.80
N ASP A 100 2.37 -3.72 16.02
CA ASP A 100 2.98 -4.23 17.27
C ASP A 100 2.54 -5.67 17.62
N SER A 101 2.12 -6.46 16.63
CA SER A 101 1.61 -7.83 16.85
C SER A 101 2.13 -8.85 15.85
N ALA A 102 3.10 -8.47 15.01
CA ALA A 102 3.74 -9.33 14.01
C ALA A 102 5.07 -9.89 14.51
#